data_AF-A0AAJ3TP23-F1
#
_entry.id   AF-A0AAJ3TP23-F1
#
_cell.length_a   1.000
_cell.length_b   1.000
_cell.length_c   1.000
_cell.angle_alpha   90.00
_cell.angle_beta   90.00
_cell.angle_gamma   90.00
#
_symmetry.space_group_name_H-M   'P 1'
#
loop_
_entity.id
_entity.type
_entity.pdbx_description
1 polymer ?
#
loop_
_entity_poly.entity_id
_entity_poly.type
_entity_poly.pdbx_seq_one_letter_code
_entity_poly.pdbx_strand_id
1 'polypeptide(L)'
;MEGKAKEAFDAWFEKEYRYFTTVNSENVDNRIIVEWLDSVAIIIEIGIHQRIRDLNMWRGKINNILFDDLEYKVSRQEATEAAIKKAVEIYNNR
;
A
#
# COMPACT_ATOMS: atom_id res chain seq x y z
N MET A 1 8.72 -4.26 -3.47
CA MET A 1 7.72 -4.72 -4.45
C MET A 1 8.37 -5.75 -5.34
N GLU A 2 7.60 -6.71 -5.85
CA GLU A 2 8.09 -7.84 -6.64
C GLU A 2 7.12 -8.14 -7.79
N GLY A 3 7.57 -8.88 -8.81
CA GLY A 3 6.75 -9.32 -9.95
C GLY A 3 6.30 -8.19 -10.88
N LYS A 4 5.17 -8.40 -11.58
CA LYS A 4 4.57 -7.45 -12.53
C LYS A 4 4.33 -6.07 -11.90
N ALA A 5 4.01 -6.03 -10.61
CA ALA A 5 3.82 -4.82 -9.83
C ALA A 5 5.10 -3.97 -9.79
N LYS A 6 6.28 -4.60 -9.61
CA LYS A 6 7.55 -3.88 -9.61
C LYS A 6 7.81 -3.23 -10.97
N GLU A 7 7.68 -3.97 -12.06
CA GLU A 7 7.93 -3.46 -13.41
C GLU A 7 6.98 -2.31 -13.78
N ALA A 8 5.69 -2.46 -13.46
CA ALA A 8 4.68 -1.43 -13.71
C ALA A 8 4.89 -0.20 -12.83
N PHE A 9 5.24 -0.39 -11.56
CA PHE A 9 5.56 0.72 -10.66
C PHE A 9 6.79 1.48 -11.15
N ASP A 10 7.89 0.81 -11.51
CA ASP A 10 9.12 1.45 -11.96
C ASP A 10 8.87 2.27 -13.24
N ALA A 11 8.08 1.74 -14.19
CA ALA A 11 7.72 2.46 -15.41
C ALA A 11 6.81 3.67 -15.15
N TRP A 12 5.84 3.54 -14.25
CA TRP A 12 4.98 4.65 -13.83
C TRP A 12 5.80 5.72 -13.08
N PHE A 13 6.66 5.31 -12.17
CA PHE A 13 7.47 6.19 -11.35
C PHE A 13 8.45 7.01 -12.22
N GLU A 14 9.13 6.37 -13.17
CA GLU A 14 10.00 7.06 -14.12
C GLU A 14 9.22 8.06 -14.99
N LYS A 15 7.97 7.77 -15.34
CA LYS A 15 7.12 8.66 -16.14
C LYS A 15 6.66 9.89 -15.34
N GLU A 16 6.19 9.69 -14.12
CA GLU A 16 5.57 10.74 -13.30
C GLU A 16 6.61 11.55 -12.49
N TYR A 17 7.71 10.92 -12.07
CA TYR A 17 8.73 11.51 -11.19
C TYR A 17 10.11 11.63 -11.86
N ARG A 18 10.18 11.59 -13.19
CA ARG A 18 11.44 11.69 -13.97
C ARG A 18 12.44 12.75 -13.48
N TYR A 19 11.92 13.89 -13.02
CA TYR A 19 12.70 15.04 -12.57
C TYR A 19 13.05 15.02 -11.07
N PHE A 20 12.54 14.07 -10.28
CA PHE A 20 12.83 13.88 -8.85
C PHE A 20 13.95 12.85 -8.58
N THR A 21 14.69 12.43 -9.62
CA THR A 21 15.65 11.31 -9.63
C THR A 21 16.92 11.49 -8.80
N THR A 22 16.93 12.39 -7.81
CA THR A 22 17.96 12.44 -6.76
C THR A 22 17.51 11.87 -5.41
N VAL A 23 16.24 11.47 -5.25
CA VAL A 23 15.79 10.80 -4.02
C VAL A 23 15.91 9.29 -4.20
N ASN A 24 16.86 8.69 -3.47
CA ASN A 24 17.11 7.25 -3.38
C ASN A 24 15.84 6.39 -3.57
N SER A 25 15.83 5.61 -4.66
CA SER A 25 14.83 4.57 -4.92
C SER A 25 14.78 3.47 -3.85
N GLU A 26 15.74 3.45 -2.92
CA GLU A 26 15.81 2.52 -1.80
C GLU A 26 14.81 2.84 -0.68
N ASN A 27 14.30 4.08 -0.58
CA ASN A 27 13.33 4.50 0.43
C ASN A 27 12.12 5.17 -0.22
N VAL A 28 11.39 4.44 -1.07
CA VAL A 28 10.12 4.91 -1.63
C VAL A 28 9.12 5.07 -0.50
N ASP A 29 8.62 6.30 -0.33
CA ASP A 29 7.57 6.62 0.64
C ASP A 29 6.30 5.79 0.32
N ASN A 30 5.71 5.16 1.36
CA ASN A 30 4.43 4.45 1.26
C ASN A 30 3.36 5.30 0.55
N ARG A 31 3.42 6.63 0.70
CA ARG A 31 2.56 7.56 -0.03
C ARG A 31 2.65 7.39 -1.55
N ILE A 32 3.85 7.31 -2.11
CA ILE A 32 4.07 7.17 -3.56
C ILE A 32 3.54 5.82 -4.05
N ILE A 33 3.72 4.77 -3.25
CA ILE A 33 3.19 3.45 -3.58
C ILE A 33 1.66 3.46 -3.59
N VAL A 34 1.03 4.14 -2.63
CA VAL A 34 -0.44 4.32 -2.59
C VAL A 34 -0.92 5.14 -3.80
N GLU A 35 -0.24 6.23 -4.15
CA GLU A 35 -0.57 7.05 -5.33
C GLU A 35 -0.51 6.22 -6.63
N TRP A 36 0.49 5.34 -6.76
CA TRP A 36 0.56 4.40 -7.87
C TRP A 36 -0.60 3.40 -7.86
N LEU A 37 -0.89 2.78 -6.71
CA LEU A 37 -1.98 1.81 -6.57
C LEU A 37 -3.35 2.43 -6.91
N ASP A 38 -3.57 3.68 -6.54
CA ASP A 38 -4.76 4.44 -6.92
C ASP A 38 -4.86 4.62 -8.45
N SER A 39 -3.73 4.88 -9.12
CA SER A 39 -3.68 5.01 -10.58
C SER A 39 -4.06 3.72 -11.33
N VAL A 40 -3.95 2.56 -10.68
CA VAL A 40 -4.34 1.24 -11.22
C VAL A 40 -5.63 0.68 -10.58
N ALA A 41 -6.43 1.56 -9.97
CA ALA A 41 -7.72 1.25 -9.34
C ALA A 41 -7.63 0.16 -8.24
N ILE A 42 -6.59 0.24 -7.41
CA ILE A 42 -6.44 -0.54 -6.18
C ILE A 42 -6.37 0.45 -5.01
N ILE A 43 -7.53 0.81 -4.48
CA ILE A 43 -7.68 1.83 -3.45
C ILE A 43 -7.43 1.21 -2.08
N ILE A 44 -6.49 1.77 -1.31
CA ILE A 44 -6.22 1.37 0.09
C ILE A 44 -6.87 2.37 1.04
N GLU A 45 -7.65 1.87 2.00
CA GLU A 45 -8.15 2.66 3.12
C GLU A 45 -7.65 2.08 4.44
N ILE A 46 -7.09 2.91 5.32
CA ILE A 46 -6.61 2.50 6.64
C ILE A 46 -7.48 3.14 7.72
N GLY A 47 -8.09 2.32 8.57
CA GLY A 47 -8.98 2.77 9.63
C GLY A 47 -8.78 2.03 10.94
N ILE A 48 -9.39 2.56 12.00
CA ILE A 48 -9.55 1.85 13.27
C ILE A 48 -10.76 0.95 13.12
N HIS A 49 -10.53 -0.36 13.13
CA HIS A 49 -11.58 -1.36 12.92
C HIS A 49 -11.97 -2.07 14.22
N GLN A 50 -11.14 -1.95 15.26
CA GLN A 50 -11.43 -2.46 16.58
C GLN A 50 -10.73 -1.60 17.63
N ARG A 51 -11.25 -1.58 18.86
CA ARG A 51 -10.58 -0.99 20.02
C ARG A 51 -10.53 -2.03 21.14
N ILE A 52 -9.35 -2.23 21.72
CA ILE A 52 -9.13 -3.14 22.86
C ILE A 52 -8.68 -2.28 24.04
N ARG A 53 -9.58 -2.06 25.01
CA ARG A 53 -9.39 -1.08 26.08
C ARG A 53 -9.13 0.31 25.49
N ASP A 54 -7.93 0.85 25.68
CA ASP A 54 -7.50 2.15 25.14
C ASP A 54 -6.59 2.03 23.92
N LEU A 55 -6.39 0.82 23.40
CA LEU A 55 -5.59 0.59 22.20
C LEU A 55 -6.48 0.56 20.95
N ASN A 56 -6.14 1.43 19.99
CA ASN A 56 -6.72 1.40 18.66
C ASN A 56 -6.09 0.28 17.83
N MET A 57 -6.92 -0.58 17.25
CA MET A 57 -6.49 -1.65 16.36
C MET A 57 -6.78 -1.22 14.92
N TRP A 58 -5.70 -1.01 14.17
CA TRP A 58 -5.72 -0.54 12.79
C TRP A 58 -5.81 -1.71 11.82
N ARG A 59 -6.53 -1.54 10.72
CA ARG A 59 -6.60 -2.53 9.65
C ARG A 59 -6.83 -1.82 8.32
N GLY A 60 -6.36 -2.43 7.23
CA GLY A 60 -6.58 -1.94 5.88
C GLY A 60 -7.79 -2.58 5.20
N LYS A 61 -8.43 -1.81 4.33
CA LYS A 61 -9.38 -2.26 3.30
C LYS A 61 -8.77 -2.00 1.94
N ILE A 62 -9.05 -2.88 0.98
CA ILE A 62 -8.65 -2.69 -0.42
C ILE A 62 -9.90 -2.75 -1.27
N ASN A 63 -10.19 -1.69 -2.03
CA ASN A 63 -11.41 -1.55 -2.84
C ASN A 63 -12.69 -1.86 -2.03
N ASN A 64 -12.81 -1.31 -0.81
CA ASN A 64 -13.88 -1.58 0.15
C ASN A 64 -13.99 -3.02 0.69
N ILE A 65 -13.06 -3.91 0.34
CA ILE A 65 -13.03 -5.30 0.82
C ILE A 65 -12.08 -5.39 2.03
N LEU A 66 -12.58 -5.98 3.12
CA LEU A 66 -11.77 -6.43 4.24
C LEU A 66 -11.25 -7.83 3.93
N PHE A 67 -9.96 -7.96 3.66
CA PHE A 67 -9.32 -9.26 3.43
C PHE A 67 -8.98 -9.93 4.76
N ASP A 68 -9.37 -11.19 4.96
CA ASP A 68 -9.21 -11.91 6.22
C ASP A 68 -7.76 -12.04 6.70
N ASP A 69 -6.81 -12.11 5.76
CA ASP A 69 -5.37 -12.19 6.03
C ASP A 69 -4.74 -10.84 6.41
N LEU A 70 -5.46 -9.72 6.24
CA LEU A 70 -5.05 -8.43 6.80
C LEU A 70 -5.41 -8.38 8.29
N GLU A 71 -4.51 -8.87 9.14
CA GLU A 71 -4.67 -8.80 10.59
C GLU A 71 -4.73 -7.37 11.12
N TYR A 72 -5.33 -7.21 12.31
CA TYR A 72 -5.26 -5.96 13.07
C TYR A 72 -3.82 -5.66 13.52
N LYS A 73 -3.39 -4.41 13.35
CA LYS A 73 -2.08 -3.91 13.76
C LYS A 73 -2.22 -2.83 14.83
N VAL A 74 -1.19 -2.69 15.65
CA VAL A 74 -1.18 -1.74 16.78
C VAL A 74 -0.89 -0.32 16.31
N SER A 75 -0.21 -0.17 15.17
CA SER A 75 0.07 1.11 14.55
C SER A 75 -0.61 1.26 13.20
N ARG A 76 -0.91 2.51 12.84
CA ARG A 76 -1.40 2.87 11.50
C ARG A 76 -0.36 2.50 10.42
N GLN A 77 0.93 2.68 10.71
CA GLN A 77 2.01 2.41 9.76
C GLN A 77 2.09 0.92 9.39
N GLU A 78 2.07 0.02 10.38
CA GLU A 78 2.08 -1.42 10.11
C GLU A 78 0.84 -1.86 9.33
N ALA A 79 -0.33 -1.28 9.61
CA ALA A 79 -1.54 -1.54 8.85
C ALA A 79 -1.41 -1.07 7.38
N THR A 80 -0.79 0.09 7.16
CA THR A 80 -0.47 0.59 5.80
C THR A 80 0.47 -0.36 5.06
N GLU A 81 1.57 -0.78 5.68
CA GLU A 81 2.55 -1.67 5.05
C GLU A 81 1.94 -3.05 4.72
N ALA A 82 1.11 -3.59 5.61
CA ALA A 82 0.38 -4.83 5.37
C ALA A 82 -0.62 -4.69 4.20
N ALA A 83 -1.37 -3.59 4.16
CA ALA A 83 -2.32 -3.32 3.08
C ALA A 83 -1.62 -3.14 1.72
N ILE A 84 -0.48 -2.44 1.68
CA ILE A 84 0.33 -2.29 0.47
C ILE A 84 0.80 -3.66 -0.04
N LYS A 85 1.32 -4.51 0.85
CA LYS A 85 1.74 -5.87 0.46
C LYS A 85 0.60 -6.66 -0.17
N LYS A 86 -0.60 -6.60 0.42
CA LYS A 86 -1.77 -7.29 -0.12
C LYS A 86 -2.26 -6.69 -1.44
N ALA A 87 -2.23 -5.37 -1.57
CA ALA A 87 -2.58 -4.67 -2.82
C ALA A 87 -1.63 -5.05 -3.97
N VAL A 88 -0.34 -5.15 -3.69
CA VAL A 88 0.68 -5.62 -4.64
C VAL A 88 0.44 -7.07 -5.06
N GLU A 89 0.07 -7.94 -4.12
CA GLU A 89 -0.31 -9.33 -4.42
C GLU A 89 -1.54 -9.38 -5.36
N ILE A 90 -2.57 -8.59 -5.06
CA ILE A 90 -3.78 -8.48 -5.92
C ILE A 90 -3.39 -8.02 -7.33
N TYR A 91 -2.51 -7.02 -7.46
CA TYR A 91 -2.04 -6.57 -8.76
C TYR A 91 -1.30 -7.66 -9.52
N ASN A 92 -0.36 -8.35 -8.87
CA ASN A 92 0.44 -9.41 -9.50
C ASN A 92 -0.40 -10.58 -10.02
N ASN A 93 -1.53 -10.86 -9.36
CA ASN A 93 -2.46 -11.92 -9.72
C ASN A 93 -3.48 -11.52 -10.80
N ARG A 94 -3.53 -10.25 -11.22
CA ARG A 94 -4.25 -9.82 -12.43
C ARG A 94 -3.44 -10.19 -13.68
#